data_AF-A0A9E2KH63-F1
#
_entry.id   AF-A0A9E2KH63-F1
#
_cell.length_a   1.000
_cell.length_b   1.000
_cell.length_c   1.000
_cell.angle_alpha   90.00
_cell.angle_beta   90.00
_cell.angle_gamma   90.00
#
_symmetry.space_group_name_H-M   'P 1'
#
loop_
_entity.id
_entity.type
_entity.pdbx_description
1 polymer ?
#
loop_
_entity_poly.entity_id
_entity_poly.type
_entity_poly.pdbx_seq_one_letter_code
_entity_poly.pdbx_strand_id
1 'polypeptide(L)' 'MGRDMVKFSDVEKAVFELRGQQVILDADVASLYGVETKRVNEAVKNNPDKFPPGYILALETEEWETLRSKKTALKP' A
#
# COMPACT_ATOMS: atom_id res chain seq x y z
N MET A 1 6.37 27.04 -9.32
CA MET A 1 5.77 25.71 -9.06
C MET A 1 6.91 24.77 -8.74
N GLY A 2 7.20 24.57 -7.45
CA GLY A 2 8.18 23.57 -7.03
C GLY A 2 7.62 22.19 -7.37
N ARG A 3 8.42 21.35 -8.03
CA ARG A 3 8.13 19.92 -8.06
C ARG A 3 8.47 19.44 -6.66
N ASP A 4 7.46 19.14 -5.84
CA ASP A 4 7.67 18.40 -4.61
C ASP A 4 8.24 17.03 -4.99
N MET A 5 9.57 16.94 -4.96
CA MET A 5 10.28 15.67 -5.12
C MET A 5 9.96 14.85 -3.88
N VAL A 6 9.28 13.72 -4.09
CA VAL A 6 9.15 12.68 -3.07
C VAL A 6 10.56 12.34 -2.58
N LYS A 7 10.83 12.54 -1.28
CA LYS A 7 12.13 12.23 -0.72
C LYS A 7 12.21 10.73 -0.51
N PHE A 8 13.39 10.15 -0.79
CA PHE A 8 13.64 8.74 -0.51
C PHE A 8 13.31 8.37 0.95
N SER A 9 13.62 9.26 1.89
CA SER A 9 13.33 9.05 3.32
C SER A 9 11.83 8.94 3.66
N ASP A 10 10.95 9.49 2.84
CA ASP A 10 9.50 9.34 3.03
C ASP A 10 9.02 8.00 2.48
N VAL A 11 9.62 7.53 1.39
CA VAL A 11 9.39 6.18 0.86
C VAL A 11 9.90 5.11 1.83
N GLU A 12 11.09 5.28 2.39
CA GLU A 12 11.69 4.33 3.35
C GLU A 12 10.83 4.12 4.60
N LYS A 13 10.13 5.15 5.07
CA LYS A 13 9.19 5.05 6.20
C LYS A 13 7.89 4.33 5.85
N ALA A 14 7.53 4.35 4.58
CA ALA A 14 6.33 3.73 4.04
C ALA A 14 6.57 2.28 3.59
N VAL A 15 7.83 1.84 3.52
CA VAL A 15 8.19 0.45 3.21
C VAL A 15 8.08 -0.40 4.47
N PHE A 16 7.29 -1.46 4.37
CA PHE A 16 7.11 -2.48 5.39
C PHE A 16 7.62 -3.82 4.87
N GLU A 17 8.07 -4.70 5.77
CA GLU A 17 8.38 -6.08 5.42
C GLU A 17 7.16 -6.96 5.69
N LEU A 18 6.62 -7.56 4.63
CA LEU A 18 5.52 -8.53 4.70
C LEU A 18 5.95 -9.81 4.01
N ARG A 19 5.92 -10.94 4.72
CA ARG A 19 6.34 -12.26 4.21
C ARG A 19 7.77 -12.27 3.61
N GLY A 20 8.68 -11.43 4.15
CA GLY A 20 10.05 -11.26 3.63
C GLY A 20 10.15 -10.44 2.35
N GLN A 21 9.07 -9.74 1.96
CA GLN A 21 9.02 -8.85 0.81
C GLN A 21 8.79 -7.40 1.27
N GLN A 22 9.47 -6.46 0.64
CA GLN A 22 9.25 -5.03 0.87
C GLN A 22 7.94 -4.61 0.18
N VAL A 23 6.98 -4.13 0.95
CA VAL A 23 5.66 -3.69 0.50
C VAL A 23 5.37 -2.27 0.97
N ILE A 24 4.63 -1.50 0.17
CA ILE A 24 4.14 -0.17 0.55
C ILE A 24 2.61 -0.23 0.52
N LEU A 25 1.96 0.28 1.56
CA LEU A 25 0.51 0.36 1.60
C LEU A 25 0.00 1.38 0.60
N ASP A 26 -1.16 1.14 -0.01
CA ASP A 26 -1.75 2.07 -0.97
C ASP A 26 -2.04 3.45 -0.35
N ALA A 27 -2.27 3.51 0.96
CA ALA A 27 -2.41 4.76 1.74
C ALA A 27 -1.13 5.61 1.79
N ASP A 28 0.03 4.97 1.95
CA ASP A 28 1.30 5.68 1.93
C ASP A 28 1.67 6.08 0.50
N VAL A 29 1.43 5.22 -0.49
CA VAL A 29 1.57 5.58 -1.91
C VAL A 29 0.71 6.81 -2.23
N ALA A 30 -0.55 6.80 -1.82
CA ALA A 30 -1.47 7.92 -1.99
C ALA A 30 -0.92 9.21 -1.37
N SER A 31 -0.38 9.15 -0.14
CA SER A 31 0.24 10.30 0.53
C SER A 31 1.51 10.79 -0.18
N LEU A 32 2.39 9.88 -0.63
CA LEU A 32 3.62 10.21 -1.34
C LEU A 32 3.33 10.93 -2.67
N TYR A 33 2.28 10.49 -3.39
CA TYR A 33 1.87 11.11 -4.65
C TYR A 33 0.87 12.27 -4.47
N GLY A 34 0.42 12.56 -3.24
CA GLY A 34 -0.57 13.60 -2.95
C GLY A 34 -1.94 13.33 -3.59
N VAL A 35 -2.31 12.06 -3.75
CA VAL A 35 -3.58 11.61 -4.35
C VAL A 35 -4.40 10.83 -3.33
N GLU A 36 -5.67 10.58 -3.63
CA GLU A 36 -6.48 9.67 -2.81
C GLU A 36 -6.11 8.21 -3.08
N THR A 37 -6.24 7.35 -2.06
CA THR A 37 -6.07 5.88 -2.18
C THR A 37 -6.91 5.26 -3.28
N LYS A 38 -8.13 5.79 -3.48
CA LYS A 38 -9.00 5.38 -4.59
C LYS A 38 -8.35 5.60 -5.95
N ARG A 39 -7.61 6.71 -6.13
CA ARG A 39 -6.92 7.03 -7.38
C ARG A 39 -5.77 6.05 -7.66
N VAL A 40 -5.06 5.62 -6.62
CA VAL A 40 -4.02 4.59 -6.72
C VAL A 40 -4.64 3.27 -7.19
N ASN A 41 -5.72 2.83 -6.54
CA ASN A 41 -6.45 1.62 -6.92
C ASN A 41 -7.04 1.68 -8.34
N GLU A 42 -7.57 2.83 -8.76
CA GLU A 42 -8.02 3.04 -10.14
C GLU A 42 -6.87 2.98 -11.14
N ALA A 43 -5.69 3.53 -10.82
CA ALA A 43 -4.53 3.48 -11.70
C ALA A 43 -4.05 2.05 -11.93
N VAL A 44 -4.01 1.26 -10.85
CA VAL A 44 -3.71 -0.18 -10.87
C VAL A 44 -4.72 -0.94 -11.73
N LYS A 45 -6.02 -0.67 -11.53
CA LYS A 45 -7.09 -1.34 -12.26
C LYS A 45 -7.15 -0.97 -13.75
N ASN A 46 -6.90 0.30 -14.09
CA ASN A 46 -7.01 0.81 -15.45
C ASN A 46 -5.74 0.62 -16.28
N ASN A 47 -4.57 0.45 -15.65
CA ASN A 47 -3.30 0.28 -16.33
C ASN A 47 -2.54 -0.95 -15.79
N PRO A 48 -3.13 -2.15 -15.77
CA PRO A 48 -2.47 -3.34 -15.22
C PRO A 48 -1.15 -3.64 -15.94
N ASP A 49 -1.06 -3.37 -17.25
CA ASP A 49 0.15 -3.57 -18.06
C ASP A 49 1.34 -2.70 -17.64
N LYS A 50 1.11 -1.64 -16.86
CA LYS A 50 2.19 -0.79 -16.32
C LYS A 50 2.81 -1.35 -15.04
N PHE A 51 2.19 -2.37 -14.44
CA PHE A 51 2.64 -2.96 -13.18
C PHE A 51 3.18 -4.38 -13.46
N PRO A 52 4.50 -4.60 -13.26
CA PRO A 52 5.09 -5.92 -13.42
C PRO A 52 4.45 -6.96 -12.47
N PRO A 53 4.53 -8.26 -12.80
CA PRO A 53 4.13 -9.31 -11.87
C PRO A 53 4.94 -9.20 -10.58
N GLY A 54 4.24 -9.17 -9.43
CA GLY A 54 4.85 -9.00 -8.10
C GLY A 54 4.87 -7.55 -7.57
N TYR A 55 4.46 -6.56 -8.35
CA TYR A 55 4.35 -5.16 -7.89
C TYR A 55 3.11 -4.89 -7.03
N ILE A 56 2.02 -5.61 -7.33
CA ILE A 56 0.77 -5.53 -6.61
C ILE A 56 0.70 -6.76 -5.71
N LEU A 57 0.77 -6.53 -4.41
CA LEU A 57 0.58 -7.58 -3.43
C LEU A 57 -0.89 -7.58 -2.99
N ALA A 58 -1.66 -8.53 -3.49
CA ALA A 58 -3.00 -8.78 -2.98
C ALA A 58 -2.88 -9.58 -1.68
N LEU A 59 -3.40 -9.02 -0.59
CA LEU A 59 -3.63 -9.80 0.63
C LEU A 59 -4.63 -10.92 0.32
N GLU A 60 -4.31 -12.14 0.74
CA GLU A 60 -5.25 -13.25 0.60
C GLU A 60 -6.45 -13.04 1.51
N THR A 61 -7.61 -13.58 1.10
CA THR A 61 -8.87 -13.45 1.87
C THR A 61 -8.71 -13.88 3.32
N GLU A 62 -7.86 -14.88 3.57
CA GLU A 62 -7.54 -15.40 4.90
C GLU A 62 -6.74 -14.40 5.77
N GLU A 63 -5.87 -13.60 5.16
CA GLU A 63 -5.13 -12.53 5.85
C GLU A 63 -6.05 -11.37 6.21
N TRP A 64 -6.99 -11.03 5.32
CA TRP A 64 -8.02 -10.03 5.57
C TRP A 64 -8.91 -10.41 6.76
N GLU A 65 -9.34 -11.67 6.83
CA GLU A 65 -10.14 -12.20 7.95
C GLU A 65 -9.36 -12.15 9.27
N THR A 66 -8.06 -12.45 9.23
CA THR A 66 -7.17 -12.37 10.41
C THR A 66 -6.95 -10.92 10.87
N LEU A 67 -6.78 -9.97 9.94
CA LEU A 67 -6.63 -8.54 10.24
C LEU A 67 -7.92 -7.93 10.81
N ARG A 68 -9.10 -8.30 10.30
CA ARG A 68 -10.38 -7.89 10.90
C ARG A 68 -10.60 -8.49 12.28
N SER A 69 -10.28 -9.77 12.46
CA SER A 69 -10.52 -10.49 13.72
C SER A 69 -9.67 -9.96 14.88
N LYS A 70 -8.51 -9.33 14.59
CA LYS A 70 -7.68 -8.67 15.61
C LYS A 70 -8.23 -7.31 16.09
N LYS A 71 -9.29 -6.75 15.49
CA LYS A 71 -9.95 -5.53 16.00
C LYS A 71 -10.96 -5.79 17.13
N THR A 72 -11.21 -7.04 17.53
CA THR A 72 -12.15 -7.36 18.62
C THR A 72 -11.64 -8.49 19.52
N ALA A 73 -10.56 -8.25 20.26
CA ALA A 73 -10.27 -8.98 21.50
C ALA A 73 -9.27 -8.22 22.38
N LEU A 74 -9.51 -6.92 22.63
CA LEU A 74 -9.16 -6.37 23.94
C LEU A 74 -10.19 -6.98 24.91
N LYS A 75 -9.86 -8.15 25.48
CA LYS A 75 -10.57 -8.66 26.65
C LYS A 75 -10.22 -7.74 27.84
N PRO A 76 -11.21 -7.20 28.57
CA PRO A 76 -10.97 -6.68 29.91
C PRO A 76 -10.57 -7.81 30.88
#